data_AF-A0A4P8XFS1-F1
#
_entry.id   AF-A0A4P8XFS1-F1
#
_cell.length_a   1.000
_cell.length_b   1.000
_cell.length_c   1.000
_cell.angle_alpha   90.00
_cell.angle_beta   90.00
_cell.angle_gamma   90.00
#
_symmetry.space_group_name_H-M   'P 1'
#
loop_
_entity.id
_entity.type
_entity.pdbx_description
1 polymer ?
#
loop_
_entity_poly.entity_id
_entity_poly.type
_entity_poly.pdbx_seq_one_letter_code
_entity_poly.pdbx_strand_id
1 'polypeptide(L)'
;MMTKYTYKLKYMDEFNIVVLDFDEEKSLEFASMISDPLGSDIPWRFKDLKKDIENYLDLLRGNIPEYRHGGNASSVISYKDYTIIEDPFYDEEEDEIEPICKLETVEFVKIILIWAHETYKYKSERGVIAFEEANMVRKWIEQKMIEVKSIENEFVK
;
A
#
# COMPACT_ATOMS: atom_id res chain seq x y z
N MET A 1 14.13 2.30 2.52
CA MET A 1 13.57 2.40 3.89
C MET A 1 12.44 1.38 3.94
N MET A 2 12.44 0.50 4.93
CA MET A 2 11.44 -0.56 5.04
C MET A 2 10.33 -0.11 6.01
N THR A 3 9.11 -0.61 5.81
CA THR A 3 8.06 -0.50 6.82
C THR A 3 8.51 -1.14 8.14
N LYS A 4 7.97 -0.67 9.27
CA LYS A 4 8.23 -1.27 10.58
C LYS A 4 7.57 -2.64 10.77
N TYR A 5 6.60 -2.98 9.92
CA TYR A 5 5.88 -4.25 9.97
C TYR A 5 6.64 -5.38 9.27
N THR A 6 6.50 -6.57 9.81
CA THR A 6 7.09 -7.81 9.33
C THR A 6 6.29 -8.29 8.12
N TYR A 7 6.96 -8.54 7.00
CA TYR A 7 6.33 -9.12 5.82
C TYR A 7 7.29 -10.03 5.07
N LYS A 8 6.74 -10.91 4.24
CA LYS A 8 7.46 -11.70 3.25
C LYS A 8 7.10 -11.26 1.85
N LEU A 9 8.05 -11.33 0.94
CA LEU A 9 7.80 -11.15 -0.49
C LEU A 9 7.46 -12.50 -1.12
N LYS A 10 6.27 -12.60 -1.71
CA LYS A 10 5.86 -13.75 -2.55
C LYS A 10 5.76 -13.29 -4.00
N TYR A 11 6.40 -14.04 -4.90
CA TYR A 11 6.35 -13.83 -6.35
C TYR A 11 5.49 -14.93 -6.96
N MET A 12 4.43 -14.56 -7.67
CA MET A 12 3.52 -15.53 -8.28
C MET A 12 3.69 -15.48 -9.80
N ASP A 13 4.54 -16.39 -10.29
CA ASP A 13 4.97 -16.51 -11.69
C ASP A 13 3.80 -16.63 -12.68
N GLU A 14 2.73 -17.33 -12.31
CA GLU A 14 1.56 -17.55 -13.18
C GLU A 14 0.82 -16.26 -13.51
N PHE A 15 0.80 -15.30 -12.58
CA PHE A 15 0.07 -14.05 -12.72
C PHE A 15 1.00 -12.84 -12.91
N ASN A 16 2.32 -13.05 -12.85
CA ASN A 16 3.34 -12.00 -12.81
C ASN A 16 3.03 -10.92 -11.74
N ILE A 17 2.62 -11.36 -10.55
CA ILE A 17 2.27 -10.48 -9.42
C ILE A 17 3.24 -10.65 -8.27
N VAL A 18 3.37 -9.58 -7.48
CA VAL A 18 4.10 -9.55 -6.22
C VAL A 18 3.09 -9.36 -5.10
N VAL A 19 3.20 -10.17 -4.07
CA VAL A 19 2.40 -10.08 -2.84
C VAL A 19 3.33 -9.77 -1.68
N LEU A 20 3.01 -8.74 -0.92
CA LEU A 20 3.56 -8.52 0.41
C LEU A 20 2.71 -9.35 1.37
N ASP A 21 3.26 -10.37 1.99
CA ASP A 21 2.54 -11.27 2.90
C ASP A 21 2.81 -10.86 4.36
N PHE A 22 1.75 -10.52 5.09
CA PHE A 22 1.79 -10.05 6.48
C PHE A 22 1.31 -11.10 7.49
N ASP A 23 1.18 -12.38 7.12
CA ASP A 23 0.69 -13.46 8.00
C ASP A 23 1.51 -13.63 9.30
N GLU A 24 2.78 -13.20 9.31
CA GLU A 24 3.66 -13.27 10.49
C GLU A 24 3.68 -11.98 11.33
N GLU A 25 2.99 -10.92 10.90
CA GLU A 25 2.88 -9.68 11.66
C GLU A 25 1.86 -9.85 12.79
N LYS A 26 2.30 -9.68 14.04
CA LYS A 26 1.49 -9.95 15.25
C LYS A 26 1.15 -8.70 16.04
N SER A 27 1.74 -7.56 15.71
CA SER A 27 1.47 -6.29 16.40
C SER A 27 0.19 -5.61 15.94
N LEU A 28 -0.38 -6.05 14.81
CA LEU A 28 -1.64 -5.57 14.27
C LEU A 28 -2.67 -6.68 14.23
N GLU A 29 -3.90 -6.35 14.59
CA GLU A 29 -5.06 -7.19 14.32
C GLU A 29 -5.31 -7.23 12.81
N PHE A 30 -5.67 -8.40 12.30
CA PHE A 30 -5.95 -8.64 10.88
C PHE A 30 -4.86 -8.13 9.92
N ALA A 31 -3.59 -8.23 10.30
CA ALA A 31 -2.46 -7.69 9.53
C ALA A 31 -2.39 -8.21 8.08
N SER A 32 -2.90 -9.42 7.81
CA SER A 32 -2.99 -9.99 6.46
C SER A 32 -3.79 -9.11 5.48
N MET A 33 -4.74 -8.32 5.97
CA MET A 33 -5.57 -7.43 5.14
C MET A 33 -4.79 -6.27 4.51
N ILE A 34 -3.59 -5.96 5.00
CA ILE A 34 -2.73 -4.92 4.43
C ILE A 34 -2.43 -5.21 2.94
N SER A 35 -2.42 -6.49 2.56
CA SER A 35 -2.15 -6.95 1.21
C SER A 35 -3.31 -6.77 0.25
N ASP A 36 -4.55 -6.83 0.75
CA ASP A 36 -5.78 -6.88 -0.05
C ASP A 36 -5.95 -5.70 -1.02
N PRO A 37 -5.71 -4.43 -0.62
CA PRO A 37 -5.81 -3.33 -1.57
C PRO A 37 -4.74 -3.37 -2.66
N LEU A 38 -3.60 -4.04 -2.45
CA LEU A 38 -2.43 -3.93 -3.32
C LEU A 38 -2.62 -4.72 -4.62
N GLY A 39 -2.87 -4.01 -5.72
CA GLY A 39 -3.10 -4.60 -7.04
C GLY A 39 -4.55 -4.93 -7.34
N SER A 40 -5.44 -4.86 -6.35
CA SER A 40 -6.89 -4.95 -6.51
C SER A 40 -7.51 -3.56 -6.54
N ASP A 41 -7.42 -2.85 -5.42
CA ASP A 41 -7.99 -1.51 -5.25
C ASP A 41 -6.97 -0.45 -5.65
N ILE A 42 -5.72 -0.59 -5.22
CA ILE A 42 -4.58 0.27 -5.55
C ILE A 42 -3.86 -0.31 -6.79
N PRO A 43 -4.02 0.29 -7.97
CA PRO A 43 -3.49 -0.27 -9.21
C PRO A 43 -1.98 -0.05 -9.33
N TRP A 44 -1.28 -1.00 -9.94
CA TRP A 44 0.15 -0.83 -10.24
C TRP A 44 0.41 0.13 -11.41
N ARG A 45 -0.58 0.38 -12.27
CA ARG A 45 -0.43 1.24 -13.46
C ARG A 45 0.01 2.64 -13.05
N PHE A 46 1.08 3.13 -13.67
CA PHE A 46 1.79 4.30 -13.15
C PHE A 46 0.90 5.54 -13.00
N LYS A 47 0.04 5.82 -13.98
CA LYS A 47 -0.85 6.99 -13.95
C LYS A 47 -1.77 6.99 -12.72
N ASP A 48 -2.33 5.83 -12.40
CA ASP A 48 -3.30 5.68 -11.34
C ASP A 48 -2.59 5.61 -9.97
N LEU A 49 -1.53 4.80 -9.86
CA LEU A 49 -0.66 4.75 -8.69
C LEU A 49 -0.14 6.13 -8.30
N LYS A 50 0.30 6.92 -9.29
CA LYS A 50 0.80 8.28 -9.06
C LYS A 50 -0.26 9.16 -8.40
N LYS A 51 -1.50 9.08 -8.86
CA LYS A 51 -2.62 9.84 -8.30
C LYS A 51 -2.90 9.43 -6.86
N ASP A 52 -2.88 8.13 -6.56
CA ASP A 52 -3.11 7.64 -5.19
C ASP A 52 -2.01 8.12 -4.24
N ILE A 53 -0.75 7.99 -4.64
CA ILE A 53 0.38 8.48 -3.84
C ILE A 53 0.32 10.01 -3.64
N GLU A 54 -0.08 10.77 -4.65
CA GLU A 54 -0.24 12.23 -4.51
C GLU A 54 -1.34 12.59 -3.50
N ASN A 55 -2.48 11.90 -3.52
CA ASN A 55 -3.54 12.09 -2.52
C ASN A 55 -3.08 11.72 -1.11
N TYR A 56 -2.35 10.60 -0.96
CA TYR A 56 -1.77 10.21 0.32
C TYR A 56 -0.77 11.23 0.86
N LEU A 57 0.06 11.82 -0.01
CA LEU A 57 0.99 12.85 0.41
C LEU A 57 0.28 14.14 0.85
N ASP A 58 -0.81 14.52 0.16
CA ASP A 58 -1.64 15.64 0.60
C ASP A 58 -2.33 15.36 1.93
N LEU A 59 -2.81 14.14 2.15
CA LEU A 59 -3.37 13.70 3.44
C LEU A 59 -2.33 13.78 4.57
N LEU A 60 -1.13 13.22 4.35
CA LEU A 60 -0.05 13.24 5.35
C LEU A 60 0.40 14.67 5.70
N ARG A 61 0.34 15.61 4.74
CA ARG A 61 0.59 17.04 5.00
C ARG A 61 -0.53 17.76 5.73
N GLY A 62 -1.72 17.14 5.82
CA GLY A 62 -2.92 17.76 6.35
C GLY A 62 -3.61 18.71 5.38
N ASN A 63 -3.34 18.60 4.07
CA ASN A 63 -4.01 19.37 3.03
C ASN A 63 -5.44 18.88 2.79
N ILE A 64 -5.69 17.60 3.03
CA ILE A 64 -7.02 16.98 3.03
C ILE A 64 -7.24 16.22 4.34
N PRO A 65 -8.50 16.13 4.83
CA PRO A 65 -8.78 15.50 6.13
C PRO A 65 -8.86 13.96 6.06
N GLU A 66 -9.25 13.43 4.90
CA GLU A 66 -9.54 12.02 4.69
C GLU A 66 -9.31 11.66 3.22
N TYR A 67 -8.85 10.45 2.96
CA TYR A 67 -8.81 9.84 1.63
C TYR A 67 -9.44 8.46 1.69
N ARG A 68 -10.45 8.22 0.86
CA ARG A 68 -11.12 6.92 0.72
C ARG A 68 -10.72 6.27 -0.58
N HIS A 69 -10.45 4.97 -0.51
CA HIS A 69 -10.13 4.11 -1.64
C HIS A 69 -10.74 2.73 -1.42
N GLY A 70 -10.73 1.88 -2.43
CA GLY A 70 -11.33 0.54 -2.33
C GLY A 70 -12.58 0.32 -3.17
N GLY A 71 -13.28 -0.77 -2.85
CA GLY A 71 -14.55 -1.16 -3.46
C GLY A 71 -14.51 -2.45 -4.29
N ASN A 72 -13.34 -3.08 -4.46
CA ASN A 72 -13.23 -4.40 -5.07
C ASN A 72 -12.89 -5.48 -4.05
N ALA A 73 -11.78 -5.34 -3.32
CA ALA A 73 -11.33 -6.33 -2.34
C ALA A 73 -11.36 -5.79 -0.91
N SER A 74 -11.19 -4.49 -0.73
CA SER A 74 -11.14 -3.84 0.58
C SER A 74 -11.86 -2.48 0.57
N SER A 75 -12.27 -2.01 1.73
CA SER A 75 -12.58 -0.60 2.01
C SER A 75 -11.39 0.01 2.72
N VAL A 76 -10.77 1.05 2.15
CA VAL A 76 -9.60 1.73 2.73
C VAL A 76 -9.99 3.16 3.08
N ILE A 77 -9.97 3.47 4.36
CA ILE A 77 -10.28 4.80 4.90
C ILE A 77 -9.03 5.33 5.59
N SER A 78 -8.44 6.36 5.02
CA SER A 78 -7.21 6.95 5.54
C SER A 78 -7.43 8.34 6.07
N TYR A 79 -6.94 8.57 7.28
CA TYR A 79 -6.76 9.87 7.91
C TYR A 79 -5.28 10.22 7.93
N LYS A 80 -4.92 11.40 8.44
CA LYS A 80 -3.52 11.81 8.53
C LYS A 80 -2.66 10.81 9.31
N ASP A 81 -3.13 10.36 10.46
CA ASP A 81 -2.31 9.59 11.41
C ASP A 81 -2.52 8.08 11.28
N TYR A 82 -3.68 7.64 10.78
CA TYR A 82 -4.02 6.22 10.68
C TYR A 82 -4.85 5.90 9.44
N THR A 83 -4.66 4.69 8.93
CA THR A 83 -5.46 4.04 7.90
C THR A 83 -6.22 2.89 8.54
N ILE A 84 -7.47 2.72 8.10
CA ILE A 84 -8.32 1.57 8.40
C ILE A 84 -8.53 0.80 7.08
N ILE A 85 -8.41 -0.52 7.14
CA ILE A 85 -8.72 -1.46 6.07
C ILE A 85 -9.80 -2.41 6.60
N GLU A 86 -10.93 -2.43 5.91
CA GLU A 86 -12.12 -3.21 6.28
C GLU A 86 -12.48 -4.18 5.14
N ASP A 87 -13.10 -5.29 5.50
CA ASP A 87 -13.78 -6.16 4.53
C ASP A 87 -15.12 -5.51 4.13
N PRO A 88 -15.31 -5.12 2.87
CA PRO A 88 -16.56 -4.49 2.42
C PRO A 88 -17.75 -5.46 2.40
N PHE A 89 -17.54 -6.76 2.65
CA PHE A 89 -18.57 -7.80 2.63
C PHE A 89 -18.90 -8.37 4.01
N TYR A 90 -18.36 -7.81 5.09
CA TYR A 90 -18.69 -8.22 6.46
C TYR A 90 -20.20 -8.10 6.73
N ASP A 91 -20.77 -9.15 7.32
CA ASP A 91 -22.17 -9.20 7.74
C ASP A 91 -22.26 -9.49 9.25
N GLU A 92 -22.70 -8.50 10.03
CA GLU A 92 -22.87 -8.62 11.49
C GLU A 92 -23.83 -9.74 11.92
N GLU A 93 -24.71 -10.21 11.04
CA GLU A 93 -25.63 -11.33 11.33
C GLU A 93 -24.98 -12.70 11.10
N GLU A 94 -23.99 -12.80 10.22
CA GLU A 94 -23.35 -14.06 9.80
C GLU A 94 -21.93 -14.23 10.36
N ASP A 95 -21.22 -13.14 10.62
CA ASP A 95 -19.80 -13.13 11.01
C ASP A 95 -19.59 -12.88 12.51
N GLU A 96 -18.66 -13.62 13.12
CA GLU A 96 -18.40 -13.50 14.56
C GLU A 96 -17.59 -12.26 14.94
N ILE A 97 -16.74 -11.77 14.04
CA ILE A 97 -15.80 -10.65 14.30
C ILE A 97 -15.65 -9.83 13.02
N GLU A 98 -15.83 -8.51 13.14
CA GLU A 98 -15.55 -7.56 12.06
C GLU A 98 -14.04 -7.50 11.78
N PRO A 99 -13.56 -7.88 10.58
CA PRO A 99 -12.15 -7.86 10.27
C PRO A 99 -11.72 -6.42 9.95
N ILE A 100 -11.09 -5.75 10.92
CA ILE A 100 -10.57 -4.39 10.79
C ILE A 100 -9.06 -4.38 11.04
N CYS A 101 -8.28 -4.04 10.02
CA CYS A 101 -6.87 -3.72 10.20
C CYS A 101 -6.66 -2.20 10.33
N LYS A 102 -6.01 -1.77 11.40
CA LYS A 102 -5.66 -0.35 11.63
C LYS A 102 -4.16 -0.17 11.79
N LEU A 103 -3.57 0.72 10.99
CA LEU A 103 -2.13 1.00 10.98
C LEU A 103 -1.85 2.49 10.74
N GLU A 104 -0.62 2.96 10.96
CA GLU A 104 -0.30 4.36 10.66
C GLU A 104 -0.32 4.63 9.15
N THR A 105 -0.90 5.76 8.74
CA THR A 105 -1.01 6.13 7.32
C THR A 105 0.35 6.22 6.66
N VAL A 106 1.35 6.75 7.38
CA VAL A 106 2.72 6.86 6.87
C VAL A 106 3.31 5.48 6.57
N GLU A 107 3.02 4.47 7.38
CA GLU A 107 3.47 3.09 7.15
C GLU A 107 2.71 2.47 5.99
N PHE A 108 1.40 2.69 5.89
CA PHE A 108 0.62 2.22 4.75
C PHE A 108 1.14 2.77 3.41
N VAL A 109 1.48 4.05 3.35
CA VAL A 109 2.07 4.66 2.14
C VAL A 109 3.45 4.05 1.82
N LYS A 110 4.29 3.78 2.82
CA LYS A 110 5.56 3.07 2.61
C LYS A 110 5.32 1.68 2.03
N ILE A 111 4.33 0.95 2.52
CA ILE A 111 3.96 -0.39 2.05
C ILE A 111 3.53 -0.35 0.58
N ILE A 112 2.67 0.58 0.18
CA ILE A 112 2.27 0.77 -1.22
C ILE A 112 3.50 1.01 -2.11
N LEU A 113 4.41 1.90 -1.69
CA LEU A 113 5.62 2.21 -2.45
C LEU A 113 6.57 1.01 -2.56
N ILE A 114 6.74 0.23 -1.48
CA ILE A 114 7.54 -1.01 -1.48
C ILE A 114 6.93 -2.01 -2.46
N TRP A 115 5.63 -2.27 -2.36
CA TRP A 115 4.92 -3.18 -3.24
C TRP A 115 5.03 -2.77 -4.70
N ALA A 116 4.81 -1.49 -5.00
CA ALA A 116 4.92 -0.96 -6.36
C ALA A 116 6.35 -1.12 -6.89
N HIS A 117 7.36 -0.82 -6.09
CA HIS A 117 8.76 -0.96 -6.50
C HIS A 117 9.08 -2.40 -6.92
N GLU A 118 8.75 -3.38 -6.08
CA GLU A 118 8.97 -4.79 -6.38
C GLU A 118 8.11 -5.28 -7.55
N THR A 119 6.88 -4.78 -7.68
CA THR A 119 6.00 -5.10 -8.82
C THR A 119 6.61 -4.65 -10.14
N TYR A 120 7.10 -3.41 -10.24
CA TYR A 120 7.73 -2.91 -11.47
C TYR A 120 9.03 -3.65 -11.79
N LYS A 121 9.85 -3.94 -10.77
CA LYS A 121 11.06 -4.74 -10.93
C LYS A 121 10.74 -6.12 -11.50
N TYR A 122 9.84 -6.85 -10.84
CA TYR A 122 9.49 -8.21 -11.22
C TYR A 122 8.80 -8.27 -12.59
N LYS A 123 7.85 -7.38 -12.88
CA LYS A 123 7.20 -7.32 -14.21
C LYS A 123 8.21 -7.02 -15.33
N SER A 124 9.23 -6.21 -15.06
CA SER A 124 10.31 -5.97 -16.03
C SER A 124 11.18 -7.20 -16.24
N GLU A 125 11.57 -7.91 -15.18
CA GLU A 125 12.35 -9.15 -15.25
C GLU A 125 11.61 -10.24 -16.03
N ARG A 126 10.27 -10.25 -15.95
CA ARG A 126 9.39 -11.16 -16.70
C ARG A 126 9.06 -10.69 -18.13
N GLY A 127 9.55 -9.53 -18.55
CA GLY A 127 9.26 -8.95 -19.87
C GLY A 127 7.81 -8.50 -20.07
N VAL A 128 7.04 -8.34 -18.99
CA VAL A 128 5.64 -7.85 -19.02
C VAL A 128 5.59 -6.36 -19.34
N ILE A 129 6.61 -5.62 -18.90
CA ILE A 129 6.78 -4.18 -19.19
C ILE A 129 8.21 -3.91 -19.66
N ALA A 130 8.40 -2.80 -20.36
CA ALA A 130 9.72 -2.38 -20.83
C ALA A 130 10.63 -2.00 -19.65
N PHE A 131 11.93 -2.30 -19.78
CA PHE A 131 12.93 -1.98 -18.77
C PHE A 131 13.04 -0.47 -18.53
N GLU A 132 12.96 0.34 -19.58
CA GLU A 132 12.99 1.80 -19.51
C GLU A 132 11.80 2.35 -18.71
N GLU A 133 10.61 1.81 -18.95
CA GLU A 133 9.40 2.16 -18.21
C GLU A 133 9.55 1.79 -16.73
N ALA A 134 9.96 0.55 -16.44
CA ALA A 134 10.14 0.09 -15.08
C ALA A 134 11.17 0.92 -14.31
N ASN A 135 12.30 1.26 -14.93
CA ASN A 135 13.32 2.08 -14.30
C ASN A 135 12.88 3.52 -14.05
N MET A 136 12.13 4.11 -14.98
CA MET A 136 11.56 5.44 -14.80
C MET A 136 10.64 5.45 -13.58
N VAL A 137 9.72 4.49 -13.48
CA VAL A 137 8.76 4.43 -12.38
C VAL A 137 9.46 4.12 -11.06
N ARG A 138 10.40 3.17 -11.04
CA ARG A 138 11.18 2.85 -9.82
C ARG A 138 11.96 4.04 -9.28
N LYS A 139 12.59 4.85 -10.13
CA LYS A 139 13.26 6.10 -9.71
C LYS A 139 12.28 7.10 -9.11
N TRP A 140 11.09 7.23 -9.69
CA TRP A 140 10.04 8.08 -9.13
C TRP A 140 9.57 7.56 -7.76
N ILE A 141 9.41 6.23 -7.59
CA ILE A 141 9.07 5.62 -6.30
C ILE A 141 10.16 5.89 -5.26
N GLU A 142 11.44 5.75 -5.62
CA GLU A 142 12.56 6.06 -4.72
C GLU A 142 12.54 7.52 -4.25
N GLN A 143 12.23 8.46 -5.16
CA GLN A 143 12.04 9.87 -4.80
C GLN A 143 10.87 10.06 -3.83
N LYS A 144 9.74 9.38 -4.07
CA LYS A 144 8.56 9.46 -3.20
C LYS A 144 8.82 8.85 -1.82
N MET A 145 9.61 7.78 -1.71
CA MET A 145 10.03 7.24 -0.42
C MET A 145 10.84 8.26 0.40
N ILE A 146 11.70 9.06 -0.24
CA ILE A 146 12.46 10.13 0.43
C ILE A 146 11.51 11.24 0.91
N GLU A 147 10.52 11.61 0.10
CA GLU A 147 9.51 12.61 0.44
C GLU A 147 8.67 12.19 1.65
N VAL A 148 8.16 10.94 1.66
CA VAL A 148 7.43 10.36 2.80
C VAL A 148 8.28 10.37 4.06
N LYS A 149 9.57 10.03 3.96
CA LYS A 149 10.51 10.09 5.09
C LYS A 149 10.69 11.51 5.62
N SER A 150 10.74 12.52 4.75
CA SER A 150 10.84 13.91 5.18
C SER A 150 9.64 14.30 6.03
N ILE A 151 8.45 13.97 5.54
CA ILE A 151 7.17 14.24 6.21
C ILE A 151 7.11 13.53 7.57
N GLU A 152 7.51 12.26 7.64
CA GLU A 152 7.58 11.52 8.90
C GLU A 152 8.48 12.21 9.94
N ASN A 153 9.67 12.66 9.54
CA ASN A 153 10.61 13.31 10.46
C ASN A 153 10.14 14.70 10.92
N GLU A 154 9.27 15.38 10.17
CA GLU A 154 8.66 16.63 10.58
C GLU A 154 7.68 16.44 11.74
N PHE A 155 7.05 15.26 11.85
CA PHE A 155 6.09 14.93 12.91
C PHE A 155 6.72 14.34 14.18
N VAL A 156 7.99 13.92 14.11
CA VAL A 156 8.73 13.36 15.26
C VAL A 156 9.52 14.43 16.04
N LYS A 157 9.44 15.71 15.62
CA LYS A 157 10.04 16.86 16.33
C LYS A 157 9.03 17.54 17.25
#